data_AF-A0A9D9TPC7-F1
#
_entry.id   AF-A0A9D9TPC7-F1
#
_cell.length_a   1.000
_cell.length_b   1.000
_cell.length_c   1.000
_cell.angle_alpha   90.00
_cell.angle_beta   90.00
_cell.angle_gamma   90.00
#
_symmetry.space_group_name_H-M   'P 1'
#
loop_
_entity.id
_entity.type
_entity.pdbx_description
1 polymer ?
#
loop_
_entity_poly.entity_id
_entity_poly.type
_entity_poly.pdbx_seq_one_letter_code
_entity_poly.pdbx_strand_id
1 'polypeptide(L)'
;MFEWTNGIRQTKYLYLVTLVIIVLGIFQNNVIIIISGITLLGLFISGYYSLAEDKDMILSEIIKPNIFLRKKISNALLYQNLTLLPFILISFFCKDIQLNFFHYSMQLLVDLLLLSMITIGFIVIKYAFYPNKLIIQLSQSLFVGIIFVSISSPLLLLLASLILLKMWFMGKDNLKFYLPC
;
A
#
# COMPACT_ATOMS: atom_id res chain seq x y z
N MET A 1 -4.51 10.18 9.57
CA MET A 1 -4.95 11.21 8.61
C MET A 1 -3.80 12.11 8.16
N PHE A 2 -2.95 12.59 9.08
CA PHE A 2 -1.80 13.45 8.76
C PHE A 2 -0.84 12.85 7.73
N GLU A 3 -0.44 11.58 7.89
CA GLU A 3 0.54 10.93 7.01
C GLU A 3 0.08 10.86 5.55
N TRP A 4 -1.19 10.47 5.33
CA TRP A 4 -1.77 10.37 3.99
C TRP A 4 -1.89 11.74 3.30
N THR A 5 -2.36 12.75 4.04
CA THR A 5 -2.55 14.10 3.50
C THR A 5 -1.23 14.80 3.23
N ASN A 6 -0.23 14.61 4.10
CA ASN A 6 1.12 15.10 3.87
C ASN A 6 1.77 14.40 2.67
N GLY A 7 1.56 13.09 2.54
CA GLY A 7 1.98 12.32 1.38
C GLY A 7 1.42 12.89 0.07
N ILE A 8 0.10 12.98 -0.07
CA ILE A 8 -0.54 13.52 -1.29
C ILE A 8 0.04 14.88 -1.68
N ARG A 9 0.29 15.77 -0.72
CA ARG A 9 0.87 17.11 -1.00
C ARG A 9 2.26 17.01 -1.62
N GLN A 10 3.08 16.07 -1.16
CA GLN A 10 4.45 15.87 -1.65
C GLN A 10 4.48 15.21 -3.03
N THR A 11 3.49 14.39 -3.39
CA THR A 11 3.44 13.72 -4.72
C THR A 11 2.34 14.20 -5.64
N LYS A 12 1.94 15.48 -5.53
CA LYS A 12 1.02 16.09 -6.51
C LYS A 12 1.47 15.86 -7.96
N TYR A 13 2.79 15.88 -8.23
CA TYR A 13 3.34 15.64 -9.55
C TYR A 13 3.23 14.18 -9.99
N LEU A 14 3.43 13.21 -9.07
CA LEU A 14 3.25 11.80 -9.42
C LEU A 14 1.77 11.50 -9.72
N TYR A 15 0.84 12.13 -9.01
CA TYR A 15 -0.59 12.01 -9.30
C TYR A 15 -0.91 12.47 -10.73
N LEU A 16 -0.36 13.61 -11.15
CA LEU A 16 -0.48 14.10 -12.54
C LEU A 16 0.16 13.14 -13.54
N VAL A 17 1.36 12.62 -13.26
CA VAL A 17 2.03 11.65 -14.13
C VAL A 17 1.19 10.37 -14.28
N THR A 18 0.63 9.84 -13.19
CA THR A 18 -0.22 8.64 -13.24
C THR A 18 -1.51 8.88 -14.03
N LEU A 19 -2.09 10.08 -13.92
CA LEU A 19 -3.24 10.48 -14.73
C LEU A 19 -2.88 10.49 -16.22
N VAL A 20 -1.75 11.09 -16.59
CA VAL A 20 -1.27 11.10 -17.98
C VAL A 20 -1.07 9.67 -18.50
N ILE A 21 -0.44 8.78 -17.72
CA ILE A 21 -0.24 7.37 -18.11
C ILE A 21 -1.59 6.69 -18.39
N ILE A 22 -2.57 6.87 -17.51
CA ILE A 22 -3.89 6.25 -17.67
C ILE A 22 -4.61 6.80 -18.90
N VAL A 23 -4.59 8.11 -19.11
CA VAL A 23 -5.19 8.75 -20.29
C VAL A 23 -4.54 8.25 -21.57
N LEU A 24 -3.21 8.14 -21.62
CA LEU A 24 -2.49 7.57 -22.76
C LEU A 24 -2.89 6.11 -22.99
N GLY A 25 -3.02 5.32 -21.93
CA GLY A 25 -3.51 3.95 -22.01
C GLY A 25 -4.91 3.86 -22.60
N ILE A 26 -5.83 4.77 -22.24
CA ILE A 26 -7.17 4.83 -22.82
C ILE A 26 -7.12 5.19 -24.31
N PHE A 27 -6.34 6.22 -24.70
CA PHE A 27 -6.21 6.60 -26.11
C PHE A 27 -5.60 5.50 -26.98
N GLN A 28 -4.70 4.70 -26.42
CA GLN A 28 -4.08 3.56 -27.10
C GLN A 28 -4.90 2.27 -26.98
N ASN A 29 -6.05 2.30 -26.28
CA ASN A 29 -6.80 1.12 -25.82
C ASN A 29 -5.93 0.05 -25.13
N ASN A 30 -4.82 0.44 -24.51
CA ASN A 30 -3.89 -0.49 -23.88
C ASN A 30 -4.13 -0.59 -22.38
N VAL A 31 -4.81 -1.68 -21.97
CA VAL A 31 -5.17 -1.92 -20.57
C VAL A 31 -3.95 -2.11 -19.67
N ILE A 32 -2.86 -2.67 -20.19
CA ILE A 32 -1.62 -2.89 -19.41
C ILE A 32 -1.05 -1.55 -18.96
N ILE A 33 -1.07 -0.54 -19.84
CA ILE A 33 -0.61 0.82 -19.52
C ILE A 33 -1.48 1.41 -18.41
N ILE A 34 -2.80 1.25 -18.50
CA ILE A 34 -3.74 1.75 -17.48
C ILE A 34 -3.47 1.10 -16.12
N ILE A 35 -3.39 -0.23 -16.08
CA ILE A 35 -3.12 -1.01 -14.86
C ILE A 35 -1.75 -0.62 -14.28
N SER A 36 -0.73 -0.44 -15.12
CA SER A 36 0.59 0.00 -14.68
C SER A 36 0.55 1.39 -14.01
N GLY A 37 -0.26 2.32 -14.53
CA GLY A 37 -0.44 3.64 -13.92
C GLY A 37 -1.11 3.57 -12.54
N ILE A 38 -2.14 2.73 -12.40
CA ILE A 38 -2.86 2.51 -11.13
C ILE A 38 -1.94 1.84 -10.09
N THR A 39 -1.19 0.82 -10.50
CA THR A 39 -0.27 0.11 -9.62
C THR A 39 0.88 1.00 -9.17
N LEU A 40 1.48 1.79 -10.06
CA LEU A 40 2.49 2.78 -9.71
C LEU A 40 1.96 3.79 -8.69
N LEU A 41 0.75 4.33 -8.92
CA LEU A 41 0.12 5.23 -7.95
C LEU A 41 -0.03 4.56 -6.58
N GLY A 42 -0.53 3.33 -6.53
CA GLY A 42 -0.70 2.58 -5.29
C GLY A 42 0.62 2.37 -4.53
N LEU A 43 1.70 2.04 -5.24
CA LEU A 43 3.05 1.88 -4.67
C LEU A 43 3.61 3.18 -4.12
N PHE A 44 3.42 4.31 -4.81
CA PHE A 44 3.89 5.59 -4.31
C PHE A 44 3.16 5.99 -3.04
N ILE A 45 1.85 5.76 -2.98
CA ILE A 45 1.08 6.13 -1.81
C ILE A 45 1.38 5.20 -0.62
N SER A 46 1.60 3.90 -0.85
CA SER A 46 2.05 2.99 0.20
C SER A 46 3.42 3.40 0.75
N GLY A 47 4.29 3.94 -0.12
CA GLY A 47 5.58 4.56 0.18
C GLY A 47 5.61 5.49 1.40
N TYR A 48 4.52 6.22 1.68
CA TYR A 48 4.48 7.17 2.80
C TYR A 48 4.57 6.54 4.17
N TYR A 49 4.19 5.28 4.29
CA TYR A 49 4.31 4.54 5.54
C TYR A 49 5.75 4.09 5.83
N SER A 50 6.72 4.46 4.99
CA SER A 50 8.15 4.21 5.24
C SER A 50 8.81 5.18 6.21
N LEU A 51 8.21 6.36 6.42
CA LEU A 51 8.75 7.34 7.36
C LEU A 51 8.35 6.99 8.79
N ALA A 52 9.33 6.95 9.69
CA ALA A 52 9.05 6.78 11.11
C ALA A 52 8.22 7.97 11.64
N GLU A 53 7.18 7.66 12.40
CA GLU A 53 6.35 8.67 13.08
C GLU A 53 7.08 9.28 14.26
N ASP A 54 6.76 10.54 14.56
CA ASP A 54 7.20 11.17 15.80
C ASP A 54 6.61 10.44 17.00
N LYS A 55 7.43 10.23 18.03
CA LYS A 55 7.04 9.47 19.23
C LYS A 55 5.78 10.07 19.89
N ASP A 56 5.69 11.39 19.89
CA ASP A 56 4.57 12.12 20.50
C ASP A 56 3.24 11.83 19.81
N MET A 57 3.25 11.59 18.49
CA MET A 57 2.04 11.19 17.76
C MET A 57 1.55 9.80 18.20
N ILE A 58 2.47 8.86 18.43
CA ILE A 58 2.12 7.52 18.91
C ILE A 58 1.60 7.60 20.35
N LEU A 59 2.30 8.32 21.23
CA LEU A 59 1.94 8.49 22.64
C LEU A 59 0.58 9.17 22.83
N SER A 60 0.18 10.03 21.90
CA SER A 60 -1.13 10.71 21.95
C SER A 60 -2.32 9.77 21.74
N GLU A 61 -2.12 8.60 21.12
CA GLU A 61 -3.17 7.61 20.91
C GLU A 61 -3.33 6.75 22.18
N ILE A 62 -4.22 7.15 23.11
CA ILE A 62 -4.51 6.42 24.37
C ILE A 62 -5.34 5.16 24.07
N ILE A 63 -4.76 4.19 23.36
CA ILE A 63 -5.42 2.96 22.93
C ILE A 63 -4.46 1.76 22.95
N LYS A 64 -5.02 0.56 23.09
CA LYS A 64 -4.25 -0.69 23.10
C LYS A 64 -3.50 -0.92 21.77
N PRO A 65 -2.28 -1.50 21.79
CA PRO A 65 -1.48 -1.77 20.59
C PRO A 65 -2.22 -2.49 19.45
N ASN A 66 -3.06 -3.48 19.79
CA ASN A 66 -3.86 -4.20 18.80
C ASN A 66 -4.85 -3.29 18.07
N ILE A 67 -5.51 -2.40 18.81
CA ILE A 67 -6.52 -1.48 18.29
C ILE A 67 -5.83 -0.42 17.44
N PHE A 68 -4.69 0.09 17.92
CA PHE A 68 -3.86 1.04 17.18
C PHE A 68 -3.45 0.50 15.81
N LEU A 69 -2.85 -0.70 15.75
CA LEU A 69 -2.44 -1.31 14.48
C LEU A 69 -3.63 -1.57 13.54
N ARG A 70 -4.74 -2.11 14.05
CA ARG A 70 -5.95 -2.34 13.24
C ARG A 70 -6.50 -1.03 12.68
N LYS A 71 -6.58 0.01 13.51
CA LYS A 71 -7.04 1.34 13.10
C LYS A 71 -6.13 1.96 12.04
N LYS A 72 -4.81 1.84 12.20
CA LYS A 72 -3.82 2.30 11.20
C LYS A 72 -3.98 1.57 9.86
N ILE A 73 -4.05 0.25 9.88
CA ILE A 73 -4.26 -0.58 8.68
C ILE A 73 -5.59 -0.25 8.00
N SER A 74 -6.68 -0.21 8.77
CA SER A 74 -8.02 0.07 8.24
C SER A 74 -8.08 1.45 7.58
N ASN A 75 -7.52 2.47 8.23
CA ASN A 75 -7.45 3.81 7.66
C ASN A 75 -6.61 3.83 6.38
N ALA A 76 -5.45 3.18 6.37
CA ALA A 76 -4.58 3.14 5.19
C ALA A 76 -5.25 2.47 4.00
N LEU A 77 -5.90 1.32 4.20
CA LEU A 77 -6.63 0.61 3.15
C LEU A 77 -7.82 1.43 2.65
N LEU A 78 -8.57 2.07 3.55
CA LEU A 78 -9.67 2.95 3.18
C LEU A 78 -9.18 4.10 2.30
N TYR A 79 -8.12 4.80 2.71
CA TYR A 79 -7.60 5.91 1.92
C TYR A 79 -6.96 5.46 0.60
N GLN A 80 -6.28 4.31 0.58
CA GLN A 80 -5.77 3.69 -0.64
C GLN A 80 -6.92 3.46 -1.63
N ASN A 81 -7.97 2.79 -1.19
CA ASN A 81 -9.11 2.50 -2.05
C ASN A 81 -9.79 3.77 -2.54
N LEU A 82 -10.02 4.76 -1.67
CA LEU A 82 -10.60 6.05 -2.08
C LEU A 82 -9.73 6.79 -3.10
N THR A 83 -8.41 6.68 -3.00
CA THR A 83 -7.49 7.38 -3.89
C THR A 83 -7.36 6.70 -5.26
N LEU A 84 -7.42 5.36 -5.29
CA LEU A 84 -7.38 4.58 -6.53
C LEU A 84 -8.73 4.56 -7.26
N LEU A 85 -9.85 4.67 -6.53
CA LEU A 85 -11.21 4.61 -7.07
C LEU A 85 -11.47 5.50 -8.31
N PRO A 86 -11.12 6.81 -8.34
CA PRO A 86 -11.37 7.62 -9.53
C PRO A 86 -10.63 7.10 -10.77
N PHE A 87 -9.42 6.56 -10.61
CA PHE A 87 -8.64 6.01 -11.71
C PHE A 87 -9.19 4.68 -12.22
N ILE A 88 -9.67 3.84 -11.29
CA ILE A 88 -10.37 2.60 -11.63
C ILE A 88 -11.65 2.95 -12.40
N LEU A 89 -12.40 3.97 -11.97
CA LEU A 89 -13.60 4.41 -12.69
C LEU A 89 -13.29 4.93 -14.10
N ILE A 90 -12.25 5.76 -14.23
CA ILE A 90 -11.78 6.27 -15.53
C ILE A 90 -11.35 5.12 -16.46
N SER A 91 -10.78 4.03 -15.92
CA SER A 91 -10.36 2.88 -16.74
C SER A 91 -11.51 2.23 -17.51
N PHE A 92 -12.74 2.23 -16.99
CA PHE A 92 -13.91 1.62 -17.66
C PHE A 92 -14.31 2.28 -18.99
N PHE A 93 -13.77 3.46 -19.31
CA PHE A 93 -13.92 4.08 -20.62
C PHE A 93 -13.04 3.44 -21.71
N CYS A 94 -12.11 2.56 -21.35
CA CYS A 94 -11.29 1.81 -22.31
C CYS A 94 -12.12 0.67 -22.95
N LYS A 95 -12.16 0.63 -24.29
CA LYS A 95 -12.95 -0.36 -25.05
C LYS A 95 -12.47 -1.79 -24.83
N ASP A 96 -11.16 -2.00 -24.69
CA ASP A 96 -10.59 -3.33 -24.44
C ASP A 96 -11.01 -3.90 -23.08
N ILE A 97 -11.20 -3.04 -22.08
CA ILE A 97 -11.74 -3.44 -20.78
C ILE A 97 -13.20 -3.88 -20.91
N GLN A 98 -13.98 -3.25 -21.79
CA GLN A 98 -15.37 -3.63 -21.99
C GLN A 98 -15.49 -4.99 -22.69
N LEU A 99 -14.63 -5.26 -23.69
CA LEU A 99 -14.62 -6.52 -24.43
C LEU A 99 -14.11 -7.70 -23.59
N ASN A 100 -13.11 -7.47 -22.75
CA ASN A 100 -12.48 -8.50 -21.92
C ASN A 100 -12.66 -8.24 -20.42
N PHE A 101 -13.86 -7.80 -20.05
CA PHE A 101 -14.17 -7.34 -18.68
C PHE A 101 -13.75 -8.34 -17.60
N PHE A 102 -14.03 -9.63 -17.79
CA PHE A 102 -13.71 -10.65 -16.80
C PHE A 102 -12.20 -10.79 -16.57
N HIS A 103 -11.41 -10.82 -17.64
CA HIS A 103 -9.96 -10.99 -17.51
C HIS A 103 -9.31 -9.79 -16.81
N TYR A 104 -9.64 -8.58 -17.24
CA TYR A 104 -9.01 -7.37 -16.70
C TYR A 104 -9.52 -6.99 -15.32
N SER A 105 -10.79 -7.29 -15.00
CA SER A 105 -11.30 -7.12 -13.62
C SER A 105 -10.60 -8.06 -12.64
N MET A 106 -10.31 -9.31 -13.04
CA MET A 106 -9.54 -10.24 -12.21
C MET A 106 -8.10 -9.77 -12.01
N GLN A 107 -7.44 -9.27 -13.07
CA GLN A 107 -6.09 -8.71 -12.95
C GLN A 107 -6.07 -7.51 -11.99
N LEU A 108 -7.01 -6.57 -12.15
CA LEU A 108 -7.13 -5.40 -11.29
C LEU A 108 -7.40 -5.79 -9.83
N LEU A 109 -8.19 -6.83 -9.59
CA LEU A 109 -8.44 -7.36 -8.25
C LEU A 109 -7.17 -7.95 -7.63
N VAL A 110 -6.39 -8.72 -8.40
CA VAL A 110 -5.09 -9.26 -7.95
C VAL A 110 -4.13 -8.12 -7.60
N ASP A 111 -4.04 -7.09 -8.44
CA ASP A 111 -3.18 -5.93 -8.19
C ASP A 111 -3.60 -5.15 -6.94
N LEU A 112 -4.91 -4.94 -6.74
CA LEU A 112 -5.43 -4.33 -5.51
C LEU A 112 -5.09 -5.16 -4.27
N LEU A 113 -5.18 -6.49 -4.36
CA LEU A 113 -4.79 -7.38 -3.26
C LEU A 113 -3.28 -7.29 -2.98
N LEU A 114 -2.42 -7.31 -4.00
CA LEU A 114 -0.98 -7.14 -3.82
C LEU A 114 -0.64 -5.78 -3.20
N LEU A 115 -1.25 -4.70 -3.69
CA LEU A 115 -1.09 -3.37 -3.11
C LEU A 115 -1.55 -3.31 -1.66
N SER A 116 -2.66 -3.97 -1.32
CA SER A 116 -3.16 -4.05 0.05
C SER A 116 -2.19 -4.82 0.97
N MET A 117 -1.56 -5.89 0.47
CA MET A 117 -0.51 -6.59 1.23
C MET A 117 0.72 -5.72 1.44
N ILE A 118 1.12 -4.93 0.43
CA ILE A 118 2.21 -3.96 0.54
C ILE A 118 1.89 -2.92 1.61
N THR A 119 0.71 -2.29 1.58
CA THR A 119 0.34 -1.27 2.57
C THR A 119 0.26 -1.83 3.99
N ILE A 120 -0.35 -3.01 4.17
CA ILE A 120 -0.36 -3.71 5.45
C ILE A 120 1.08 -3.98 5.90
N GLY A 121 1.93 -4.49 5.02
CA GLY A 121 3.33 -4.76 5.32
C GLY A 121 4.09 -3.54 5.76
N PHE A 122 3.90 -2.40 5.11
CA PHE A 122 4.61 -1.18 5.47
C PHE A 122 4.28 -0.75 6.89
N ILE A 123 3.00 -0.75 7.24
CA ILE A 123 2.52 -0.37 8.57
C ILE A 123 3.06 -1.33 9.62
N VAL A 124 2.92 -2.63 9.39
CA VAL A 124 3.30 -3.63 10.38
C VAL A 124 4.83 -3.69 10.56
N ILE A 125 5.60 -3.62 9.49
CA ILE A 125 7.07 -3.56 9.51
C ILE A 125 7.55 -2.28 10.21
N LYS A 126 6.91 -1.13 9.92
CA LYS A 126 7.21 0.16 10.56
C LYS A 126 7.17 0.02 12.08
N TYR A 127 6.10 -0.54 12.63
CA TYR A 127 5.96 -0.67 14.08
C TYR A 127 6.73 -1.85 14.67
N ALA A 128 7.04 -2.90 13.89
CA ALA A 128 7.93 -3.98 14.33
C ALA A 128 9.36 -3.50 14.58
N PHE A 129 9.87 -2.55 13.77
CA PHE A 129 11.25 -2.04 13.87
C PHE A 129 11.36 -0.60 14.38
N TYR A 130 10.26 -0.01 14.83
CA TYR A 130 10.26 1.34 15.40
C TYR A 130 11.20 1.42 16.63
N PRO A 131 12.05 2.47 16.77
CA PRO A 131 12.12 3.70 15.98
C PRO A 131 13.22 3.71 14.90
N ASN A 132 13.82 2.57 14.54
CA ASN A 132 14.98 2.54 13.65
C ASN A 132 14.60 2.72 12.18
N LYS A 133 14.69 3.97 11.70
CA LYS A 133 14.36 4.39 10.32
C LYS A 133 15.03 3.54 9.24
N LEU A 134 16.32 3.24 9.41
CA LEU A 134 17.11 2.49 8.42
C LEU A 134 16.59 1.05 8.30
N ILE A 135 16.36 0.38 9.44
CA ILE A 135 15.83 -0.99 9.44
C ILE A 135 14.43 -1.03 8.85
N ILE A 136 13.57 -0.05 9.15
CA ILE A 136 12.23 0.06 8.57
C ILE A 136 12.29 0.12 7.04
N GLN A 137 13.11 1.02 6.48
CA GLN A 137 13.22 1.19 5.03
C GLN A 137 13.79 -0.05 4.33
N LEU A 138 14.86 -0.65 4.88
CA LEU A 138 15.44 -1.87 4.32
C LEU A 138 14.43 -3.03 4.35
N SER A 139 13.78 -3.27 5.49
CA SER A 139 12.82 -4.37 5.63
C SER A 139 11.58 -4.17 4.75
N GLN A 140 11.08 -2.95 4.59
CA GLN A 140 10.01 -2.65 3.64
C GLN A 140 10.46 -2.88 2.19
N SER A 141 11.65 -2.44 1.80
CA SER A 141 12.17 -2.66 0.44
C SER A 141 12.32 -4.15 0.10
N LEU A 142 12.85 -4.95 1.04
CA LEU A 142 12.94 -6.40 0.92
C LEU A 142 11.55 -7.04 0.81
N PHE A 143 10.60 -6.59 1.62
CA PHE A 143 9.23 -7.10 1.58
C PHE A 143 8.55 -6.82 0.23
N VAL A 144 8.72 -5.61 -0.33
CA VAL A 144 8.26 -5.27 -1.68
C VAL A 144 8.90 -6.17 -2.72
N GLY A 145 10.22 -6.39 -2.62
CA GLY A 145 10.94 -7.31 -3.50
C GLY A 145 10.34 -8.72 -3.47
N ILE A 146 10.06 -9.26 -2.28
CA ILE A 146 9.42 -10.57 -2.13
C ILE A 146 8.04 -10.59 -2.80
N ILE A 147 7.23 -9.54 -2.62
CA ILE A 147 5.91 -9.44 -3.26
C ILE A 147 6.03 -9.40 -4.79
N PHE A 148 6.96 -8.63 -5.35
CA PHE A 148 7.14 -8.60 -6.80
C PHE A 148 7.63 -9.94 -7.37
N VAL A 149 8.59 -10.59 -6.71
CA VAL A 149 9.07 -11.91 -7.15
C VAL A 149 7.96 -12.96 -6.99
N SER A 150 7.01 -12.78 -6.06
CA SER A 150 5.87 -13.69 -5.90
C SER A 150 4.95 -13.78 -7.11
N ILE A 151 4.99 -12.80 -8.03
CA ILE A 151 4.30 -12.88 -9.32
C ILE A 151 4.82 -14.09 -10.13
N SER A 152 6.11 -14.41 -10.01
CA SER A 152 6.72 -15.56 -10.69
C SER A 152 6.56 -16.89 -9.94
N SER A 153 6.32 -16.85 -8.62
CA SER A 153 6.22 -18.04 -7.78
C SER A 153 5.20 -17.85 -6.65
N PRO A 154 4.07 -18.58 -6.67
CA PRO A 154 3.04 -18.47 -5.63
C PRO A 154 3.53 -18.81 -4.21
N LEU A 155 4.58 -19.64 -4.09
CA LEU A 155 5.17 -19.99 -2.79
C LEU A 155 5.73 -18.78 -2.04
N LEU A 156 6.22 -17.78 -2.77
CA LEU A 156 6.73 -16.55 -2.15
C LEU A 156 5.60 -15.66 -1.60
N LEU A 157 4.38 -15.79 -2.12
CA LEU A 157 3.21 -15.12 -1.55
C LEU A 157 2.89 -15.69 -0.15
N LEU A 158 3.04 -17.01 0.01
CA LEU A 158 2.91 -17.66 1.31
C LEU A 158 4.01 -17.18 2.27
N LEU A 159 5.25 -17.08 1.80
CA LEU A 159 6.34 -16.48 2.59
C LEU A 159 6.02 -15.04 3.02
N ALA A 160 5.52 -14.20 2.10
CA ALA A 160 5.13 -12.82 2.41
C ALA A 160 4.05 -12.77 3.50
N SER A 161 3.03 -13.63 3.43
CA SER A 161 1.98 -13.68 4.46
C SER A 161 2.50 -14.15 5.83
N LEU A 162 3.43 -15.10 5.87
CA LEU A 162 4.12 -15.52 7.11
C LEU A 162 4.97 -14.39 7.70
N ILE A 163 5.67 -13.61 6.85
CA ILE A 163 6.41 -12.43 7.28
C ILE A 163 5.45 -11.41 7.90
N LEU A 164 4.32 -11.11 7.24
CA LEU A 164 3.31 -10.20 7.78
C LEU A 164 2.80 -10.65 9.15
N LEU A 165 2.51 -11.94 9.30
CA LEU A 165 2.05 -12.52 10.56
C LEU A 165 3.11 -12.35 11.67
N LYS A 166 4.38 -12.65 11.38
CA LYS A 166 5.48 -12.48 12.34
C LYS A 166 5.64 -11.02 12.74
N MET A 167 5.68 -10.11 11.76
CA MET A 167 5.84 -8.68 11.99
C MET A 167 4.66 -8.11 12.77
N TRP A 168 3.46 -8.68 12.60
CA TRP A 168 2.27 -8.28 13.35
C TRP A 168 2.40 -8.53 14.85
N PHE A 169 2.92 -9.69 15.24
CA PHE A 169 3.20 -9.98 16.64
C PHE A 169 4.32 -9.09 17.18
N MET A 170 5.43 -8.98 16.45
CA MET A 170 6.56 -8.11 16.84
C MET A 170 6.14 -6.65 17.01
N GLY A 171 5.34 -6.11 16.08
CA GLY A 171 4.86 -4.74 16.14
C GLY A 171 3.97 -4.47 17.34
N LYS A 172 3.12 -5.42 17.73
CA LYS A 172 2.31 -5.30 18.96
C LYS A 172 3.17 -5.25 20.20
N ASP A 173 4.17 -6.14 20.29
CA ASP A 173 5.03 -6.23 21.45
C ASP A 173 5.88 -4.98 21.59
N ASN A 174 6.40 -4.45 20.47
CA ASN A 174 7.15 -3.21 20.47
C ASN A 174 6.28 -1.99 20.85
N LEU A 175 5.03 -1.93 20.39
CA LEU A 175 4.11 -0.84 20.72
C LEU A 175 3.70 -0.79 22.20
N LYS A 176 3.82 -1.88 22.96
CA LYS A 176 3.57 -1.88 24.42
C LYS A 176 4.52 -0.95 25.19
N PHE A 177 5.69 -0.64 24.63
CA PHE A 177 6.62 0.31 25.24
C PHE A 177 6.19 1.78 25.07
N TYR A 178 5.26 2.05 24.16
CA TYR A 178 4.84 3.40 23.79
C TYR A 178 3.38 3.68 24.11
N LEU A 179 2.51 2.66 24.10
CA LEU A 179 1.08 2.83 24.30
C LEU A 179 0.64 2.33 25.68
N PRO A 180 -0.32 3.00 26.33
CA PRO A 180 -0.88 2.52 27.59
C PRO A 180 -1.62 1.19 27.39
N CYS A 181 -1.41 0.26 28.33
CA CYS A 181 -2.07 -1.05 28.37
C CYS A 181 -3.55 -0.97 28.74
#